data_AF-A0A9R0P4B5-F1
#
_entry.id   AF-A0A9R0P4B5-F1
#
_cell.length_a   1.000
_cell.length_b   1.000
_cell.length_c   1.000
_cell.angle_alpha   90.00
_cell.angle_beta   90.00
_cell.angle_gamma   90.00
#
_symmetry.space_group_name_H-M   'P 1'
#
loop_
_entity.id
_entity.type
_entity.pdbx_description
1 polymer ?
#
loop_
_entity_poly.entity_id
_entity_poly.type
_entity_poly.pdbx_seq_one_letter_code
_entity_poly.pdbx_strand_id
1 'polypeptide(L)'
;MQHLTDDAFWPRLGELLLGRGQDVGDDLPGAELVVFEGGVEVFRAALARHARHDRDDRAVIWIRPLVAPAGSHGGLLVFDPAVVRRRALHVADARIDEGGLALDLVSGQHARIEPARDARLARLQDFDTWMTTLALEQRIEIEGLEHD
;
A
#
# COMPACT_ATOMS: atom_id res chain seq x y z
N MET A 1 2.98 -22.67 -1.87
CA MET A 1 2.11 -21.78 -1.07
C MET A 1 2.56 -21.89 0.38
N GLN A 2 3.04 -20.80 0.97
CA GLN A 2 3.61 -20.78 2.32
C GLN A 2 2.80 -19.79 3.16
N HIS A 3 2.15 -20.28 4.21
CA HIS A 3 1.53 -19.42 5.22
C HIS A 3 2.61 -18.63 5.93
N LEU A 4 2.38 -17.33 6.09
CA LEU A 4 3.31 -16.44 6.74
C LEU A 4 2.94 -16.27 8.20
N THR A 5 3.92 -16.46 9.06
CA THR A 5 3.87 -15.92 10.41
C THR A 5 4.08 -14.40 10.35
N ASP A 6 3.66 -13.68 11.39
CA ASP A 6 3.88 -12.23 11.52
C ASP A 6 5.34 -11.83 11.23
N ASP A 7 6.30 -12.62 11.73
CA ASP A 7 7.74 -12.39 11.57
C ASP A 7 8.22 -12.45 10.11
N ALA A 8 7.53 -13.20 9.25
CA ALA A 8 7.84 -13.32 7.83
C ALA A 8 6.99 -12.37 6.97
N PHE A 9 5.79 -12.03 7.45
CA PHE A 9 4.88 -11.12 6.76
C PHE A 9 5.44 -9.70 6.63
N TRP A 10 5.91 -9.10 7.72
CA TRP A 10 6.34 -7.70 7.72
C TRP A 10 7.57 -7.39 6.88
N PRO A 11 8.66 -8.18 6.97
CA PRO A 11 9.78 -7.99 6.06
C PRO A 11 9.32 -8.05 4.61
N ARG A 12 8.43 -9.00 4.28
CA ARG A 12 7.94 -9.17 2.91
C ARG A 12 7.09 -8.00 2.43
N LEU A 13 6.17 -7.53 3.28
CA LEU A 13 5.34 -6.36 2.97
C LEU A 13 6.22 -5.12 2.79
N GLY A 14 7.20 -4.92 3.68
CA GLY A 14 8.15 -3.82 3.59
C GLY A 14 8.98 -3.87 2.30
N GLU A 15 9.46 -5.04 1.90
CA GLU A 15 10.15 -5.24 0.62
C GLU A 15 9.28 -4.84 -0.57
N LEU A 16 8.02 -5.28 -0.60
CA LEU A 16 7.07 -4.95 -1.68
C LEU A 16 6.80 -3.44 -1.74
N LEU A 17 6.51 -2.81 -0.61
CA LEU A 17 6.23 -1.37 -0.53
C LEU A 17 7.44 -0.51 -0.92
N LEU A 18 8.65 -0.96 -0.56
CA LEU A 18 9.90 -0.27 -0.90
C LEU A 18 10.44 -0.67 -2.28
N GLY A 19 9.77 -1.60 -2.99
CA GLY A 19 10.23 -2.09 -4.28
C GLY A 19 11.50 -2.93 -4.26
N ARG A 20 11.92 -3.43 -3.09
CA ARG A 20 13.17 -4.20 -2.96
C ARG A 20 13.03 -5.56 -3.66
N GLY A 21 14.01 -5.90 -4.50
CA GLY A 21 14.05 -7.17 -5.23
C GLY A 21 13.08 -7.26 -6.41
N GLN A 22 12.46 -6.14 -6.81
CA GLN A 22 11.65 -6.03 -8.03
C GLN A 22 12.57 -5.53 -9.15
N ASP A 23 13.41 -6.42 -9.68
CA ASP A 23 14.47 -6.10 -10.66
C ASP A 23 13.86 -5.85 -12.06
N VAL A 24 13.30 -4.66 -12.27
CA VAL A 24 12.63 -4.25 -13.52
C VAL A 24 13.08 -2.84 -13.93
N GLY A 25 14.36 -2.67 -14.29
CA GLY A 25 14.86 -1.44 -14.94
C GLY A 25 14.85 -0.16 -14.07
N ASP A 26 14.89 1.01 -14.74
CA ASP A 26 15.08 2.36 -14.16
C ASP A 26 13.89 2.90 -13.33
N ASP A 27 12.77 2.19 -13.27
CA ASP A 27 11.60 2.64 -12.51
C ASP A 27 11.63 2.05 -11.08
N LEU A 28 11.75 2.95 -10.10
CA LEU A 28 11.70 2.62 -8.68
C LEU A 28 10.47 1.77 -8.35
N PRO A 29 10.61 0.52 -7.90
CA PRO A 29 9.47 -0.35 -7.76
C PRO A 29 8.66 -0.02 -6.49
N GLY A 30 7.41 -0.45 -6.44
CA GLY A 30 6.51 -0.23 -5.31
C GLY A 30 5.37 -1.24 -5.36
N ALA A 31 4.35 -1.10 -4.51
CA ALA A 31 3.26 -2.07 -4.48
C ALA A 31 1.91 -1.47 -4.86
N GLU A 32 1.02 -2.34 -5.29
CA GLU A 32 -0.41 -2.08 -5.42
C GLU A 32 -1.22 -3.12 -4.65
N LEU A 33 -2.40 -2.70 -4.21
CA LEU A 33 -3.40 -3.56 -3.62
C LEU A 33 -4.44 -3.89 -4.68
N VAL A 34 -4.75 -5.17 -4.81
CA VAL A 34 -5.87 -5.71 -5.57
C VAL A 34 -6.79 -6.43 -4.59
N VAL A 35 -8.10 -6.20 -4.65
CA VAL A 35 -9.08 -6.90 -3.82
C VAL A 35 -10.07 -7.63 -4.72
N PHE A 36 -10.35 -8.87 -4.36
CA PHE A 36 -11.26 -9.77 -5.03
C PHE A 36 -12.40 -10.18 -4.10
N GLU A 37 -13.59 -10.28 -4.68
CA GLU A 37 -14.79 -10.81 -4.04
C GLU A 37 -15.44 -11.82 -4.98
N GLY A 38 -15.62 -13.07 -4.54
CA GLY A 38 -16.15 -14.14 -5.40
C GLY A 38 -15.31 -14.40 -6.66
N GLY A 39 -14.00 -14.14 -6.61
CA GLY A 39 -13.08 -14.28 -7.74
C GLY A 39 -13.08 -13.11 -8.72
N VAL A 40 -13.88 -12.06 -8.48
CA VAL A 40 -13.93 -10.85 -9.32
C VAL A 40 -13.13 -9.74 -8.65
N GLU A 41 -12.26 -9.06 -9.42
CA GLU A 41 -11.57 -7.87 -8.95
C GLU A 41 -12.59 -6.74 -8.70
N VAL A 42 -12.67 -6.28 -7.45
CA VAL A 42 -13.56 -5.20 -7.03
C VAL A 42 -12.84 -3.89 -6.70
N PHE A 43 -11.52 -3.95 -6.51
CA PHE A 43 -10.71 -2.79 -6.20
C PHE A 43 -9.25 -2.99 -6.61
N ARG A 44 -8.63 -1.93 -7.16
CA ARG A 44 -7.18 -1.88 -7.41
C ARG A 44 -6.64 -0.46 -7.22
N ALA A 45 -5.60 -0.32 -6.41
CA ALA A 45 -4.93 0.97 -6.21
C ALA A 45 -3.45 0.79 -5.86
N ALA A 46 -2.62 1.74 -6.29
CA ALA A 46 -1.25 1.87 -5.80
C ALA A 46 -1.23 2.02 -4.28
N LEU A 47 -0.19 1.52 -3.61
CA LEU A 47 0.00 1.65 -2.17
C LEU A 47 1.12 2.63 -1.87
N ALA A 48 0.82 3.68 -1.13
CA ALA A 48 1.88 4.48 -0.52
C ALA A 48 2.76 3.56 0.33
N ARG A 49 4.03 3.94 0.52
CA ARG A 49 5.06 3.15 1.20
C ARG A 49 4.87 3.11 2.73
N HIS A 50 3.62 3.15 3.18
CA HIS A 50 3.16 3.30 4.55
C HIS A 50 2.31 2.08 4.95
N ALA A 51 2.81 1.32 5.92
CA ALA A 51 2.04 0.26 6.56
C ALA A 51 2.35 0.19 8.06
N ARG A 52 1.35 -0.17 8.87
CA ARG A 52 1.54 -0.49 10.29
C ARG A 52 0.54 -1.53 10.77
N HIS A 53 0.88 -2.20 11.86
CA HIS A 53 -0.11 -2.91 12.65
C HIS A 53 -1.06 -1.96 13.36
N ASP A 54 -2.26 -2.46 13.64
CA ASP A 54 -3.04 -1.92 14.72
C ASP A 54 -2.36 -2.18 16.08
N ARG A 55 -2.50 -1.22 17.00
CA ARG A 55 -1.84 -1.32 18.32
C ARG A 55 -2.56 -2.33 19.22
N ASP A 56 -3.86 -2.49 19.01
CA ASP A 56 -4.73 -3.31 19.84
C ASP A 56 -5.02 -4.68 19.18
N ASP A 57 -4.91 -4.77 17.84
CA ASP A 57 -5.14 -6.01 17.09
C ASP A 57 -4.08 -6.28 16.00
N ARG A 58 -3.24 -7.29 16.21
CA ARG A 58 -2.22 -7.68 15.22
C ARG A 58 -2.81 -8.22 13.91
N ALA A 59 -4.03 -8.75 13.91
CA ALA A 59 -4.69 -9.17 12.68
C ALA A 59 -5.11 -7.98 11.80
N VAL A 60 -5.12 -6.76 12.35
CA VAL A 60 -5.46 -5.55 11.61
C VAL A 60 -4.19 -4.85 11.12
N ILE A 61 -4.19 -4.58 9.82
CA ILE A 61 -3.09 -3.94 9.11
C ILE A 61 -3.60 -2.67 8.47
N TRP A 62 -2.98 -1.55 8.79
CA TRP A 62 -3.25 -0.27 8.18
C TRP A 62 -2.32 -0.05 7.00
N ILE A 63 -2.91 0.20 5.83
CA ILE A 63 -2.22 0.52 4.58
C ILE A 63 -2.83 1.78 3.97
N ARG A 64 -2.14 2.42 3.01
CA ARG A 64 -2.64 3.64 2.35
C ARG A 64 -2.77 3.45 0.82
N PRO A 65 -3.96 3.07 0.33
CA PRO A 65 -4.25 3.06 -1.09
C PRO A 65 -4.36 4.47 -1.69
N LEU A 66 -3.72 4.69 -2.83
CA LEU A 66 -3.74 5.92 -3.62
C LEU A 66 -4.85 5.84 -4.67
N VAL A 67 -6.10 6.00 -4.22
CA VAL A 67 -7.30 5.83 -5.07
C VAL A 67 -7.42 6.96 -6.09
N ALA A 68 -7.25 8.21 -5.66
CA ALA A 68 -7.27 9.39 -6.52
C ALA A 68 -6.47 10.55 -5.90
N PRO A 69 -5.84 11.41 -6.73
CA PRO A 69 -5.35 12.69 -6.26
C PRO A 69 -6.52 13.58 -5.87
N ALA A 70 -6.31 14.46 -4.89
CA ALA A 70 -7.32 15.42 -4.45
C ALA A 70 -7.41 16.67 -5.35
N GLY A 71 -6.38 16.91 -6.16
CA GLY A 71 -6.35 18.01 -7.12
C GLY A 71 -4.97 18.19 -7.74
N SER A 72 -4.72 19.37 -8.32
CA SER A 72 -3.40 19.79 -8.77
C SER A 72 -3.08 21.20 -8.27
N HIS A 73 -1.81 21.43 -7.92
CA HIS A 73 -1.30 22.73 -7.51
C HIS A 73 0.08 22.96 -8.14
N GLY A 74 0.25 24.08 -8.85
CA GLY A 74 1.53 24.39 -9.52
C GLY A 74 1.97 23.36 -10.57
N GLY A 75 1.03 22.59 -11.15
CA GLY A 75 1.33 21.52 -12.11
C GLY A 75 1.63 20.15 -11.48
N LEU A 76 1.67 20.04 -10.15
CA LEU A 76 1.85 18.79 -9.43
C LEU A 76 0.51 18.25 -8.91
N LEU A 77 0.34 16.93 -8.89
CA LEU A 77 -0.79 16.31 -8.22
C LEU A 77 -0.66 16.49 -6.71
N VAL A 78 -1.77 16.88 -6.09
CA VAL A 78 -1.87 17.02 -4.63
C VAL A 78 -2.69 15.85 -4.10
N PHE A 79 -2.16 15.20 -3.07
CA PHE A 79 -2.87 14.15 -2.36
C PHE A 79 -3.35 14.73 -1.03
N ASP A 80 -4.66 14.85 -0.85
CA ASP A 80 -5.21 15.23 0.45
C ASP A 80 -5.12 14.00 1.37
N PRO A 81 -4.43 14.06 2.52
CA PRO A 81 -4.42 12.98 3.50
C PRO A 81 -5.83 12.50 3.91
N ALA A 82 -6.83 13.38 3.88
CA ALA A 82 -8.23 13.06 4.12
C ALA A 82 -8.92 12.33 2.94
N VAL A 83 -8.30 12.31 1.75
CA VAL A 83 -8.74 11.56 0.56
C VAL A 83 -7.92 10.28 0.39
N VAL A 84 -6.61 10.31 0.64
CA VAL A 84 -5.74 9.11 0.73
C VAL A 84 -5.71 8.55 2.15
N ARG A 85 -6.89 8.35 2.74
CA ARG A 85 -7.01 7.80 4.09
C ARG A 85 -6.45 6.39 4.16
N ARG A 86 -5.97 6.00 5.33
CA ARG A 86 -5.59 4.61 5.57
C ARG A 86 -6.83 3.72 5.52
N ARG A 87 -6.61 2.47 5.13
CA ARG A 87 -7.62 1.41 5.15
C ARG A 87 -7.10 0.32 6.07
N ALA A 88 -7.96 -0.09 7.00
CA ALA A 88 -7.75 -1.27 7.81
C ALA A 88 -8.08 -2.52 6.98
N LEU A 89 -7.12 -3.42 6.84
CA LEU A 89 -7.32 -4.77 6.37
C LEU A 89 -7.32 -5.69 7.58
N HIS A 90 -8.45 -6.36 7.83
CA HIS A 90 -8.51 -7.40 8.87
C HIS A 90 -8.13 -8.73 8.23
N VAL A 91 -6.89 -9.14 8.44
CA VAL A 91 -6.26 -10.30 7.82
C VAL A 91 -6.52 -11.54 8.65
N ALA A 92 -7.18 -12.53 8.05
CA ALA A 92 -7.41 -13.85 8.63
C ALA A 92 -6.23 -14.79 8.37
N ASP A 93 -5.64 -14.71 7.18
CA ASP A 93 -4.48 -15.49 6.77
C ASP A 93 -3.66 -14.74 5.72
N ALA A 94 -2.36 -15.01 5.67
CA ALA A 94 -1.45 -14.39 4.71
C ALA A 94 -0.47 -15.41 4.16
N ARG A 95 -0.18 -15.31 2.86
CA ARG A 95 0.73 -16.22 2.16
C ARG A 95 1.50 -15.52 1.05
N ILE A 96 2.68 -16.04 0.73
CA ILE A 96 3.39 -15.63 -0.49
C ILE A 96 2.78 -16.34 -1.69
N ASP A 97 2.44 -15.56 -2.71
CA ASP A 97 1.92 -16.05 -3.98
C ASP A 97 2.49 -15.22 -5.14
N GLU A 98 3.05 -15.89 -6.15
CA GLU A 98 3.58 -15.29 -7.39
C GLU A 98 4.46 -14.03 -7.22
N GLY A 99 5.24 -13.97 -6.13
CA GLY A 99 6.09 -12.81 -5.83
C GLY A 99 5.38 -11.64 -5.16
N GLY A 100 4.09 -11.76 -4.83
CA GLY A 100 3.33 -10.87 -3.97
C GLY A 100 2.95 -11.50 -2.63
N LEU A 101 2.06 -10.81 -1.91
CA LEU A 101 1.39 -11.28 -0.70
C LEU A 101 -0.09 -11.46 -1.00
N ALA A 102 -0.59 -12.68 -0.89
CA ALA A 102 -2.02 -12.96 -0.88
C ALA A 102 -2.52 -12.97 0.56
N LEU A 103 -3.64 -12.30 0.81
CA LEU A 103 -4.27 -12.10 2.10
C LEU A 103 -5.71 -12.60 2.00
N ASP A 104 -6.10 -13.49 2.90
CA ASP A 104 -7.49 -13.82 3.12
C ASP A 104 -8.00 -12.89 4.22
N LEU A 105 -9.04 -12.11 3.93
CA LEU A 105 -9.61 -11.13 4.87
C LEU A 105 -10.75 -11.76 5.66
N VAL A 106 -10.95 -11.31 6.90
CA VAL A 106 -12.05 -11.77 7.77
C VAL A 106 -13.43 -11.50 7.15
N SER A 107 -13.53 -10.52 6.26
CA SER A 107 -14.75 -10.24 5.48
C SER A 107 -15.11 -11.34 4.46
N GLY A 108 -14.21 -12.29 4.19
CA GLY A 108 -14.33 -13.27 3.11
C GLY A 108 -13.79 -12.79 1.76
N GLN A 109 -13.27 -11.55 1.70
CA GLN A 109 -12.57 -11.03 0.53
C GLN A 109 -11.13 -11.54 0.46
N HIS A 110 -10.58 -11.58 -0.74
CA HIS A 110 -9.16 -11.89 -0.95
C HIS A 110 -8.44 -10.64 -1.42
N ALA A 111 -7.39 -10.24 -0.72
CA ALA A 111 -6.52 -9.15 -1.13
C ALA A 111 -5.18 -9.68 -1.63
N ARG A 112 -4.59 -9.00 -2.61
CA ARG A 112 -3.24 -9.26 -3.10
C ARG A 112 -2.45 -7.96 -3.09
N ILE A 113 -1.29 -8.00 -2.46
CA ILE A 113 -0.29 -6.92 -2.52
C ILE A 113 0.82 -7.39 -3.45
N GLU A 114 0.97 -6.71 -4.58
CA GLU A 114 1.89 -7.11 -5.66
C GLU A 114 2.66 -5.91 -6.21
N PRO A 115 3.75 -6.12 -6.97
CA PRO A 115 4.46 -5.03 -7.61
C PRO A 115 3.53 -4.15 -8.47
N ALA A 116 3.60 -2.84 -8.26
CA ALA A 116 2.81 -1.87 -9.01
C ALA A 116 3.22 -1.82 -10.49
N ARG A 117 2.24 -1.62 -11.38
CA ARG A 117 2.49 -1.54 -12.83
C ARG A 117 1.79 -0.35 -13.49
N ASP A 118 2.33 0.08 -14.63
CA ASP A 118 1.72 1.07 -15.52
C ASP A 118 1.23 2.33 -14.77
N ALA A 119 -0.07 2.63 -14.87
CA ALA A 119 -0.69 3.79 -14.23
C ALA A 119 -0.60 3.80 -12.70
N ARG A 120 -0.41 2.65 -12.04
CA ARG A 120 -0.26 2.59 -10.58
C ARG A 120 1.16 2.98 -10.18
N LEU A 121 2.14 2.53 -10.95
CA LEU A 121 3.53 2.95 -10.78
C LEU A 121 3.68 4.46 -11.01
N ALA A 122 3.09 5.00 -12.08
CA ALA A 122 3.08 6.46 -12.32
C ALA A 122 2.44 7.22 -11.13
N ARG A 123 1.35 6.70 -10.55
CA ARG A 123 0.71 7.32 -9.38
C ARG A 123 1.58 7.27 -8.13
N LEU A 124 2.38 6.22 -7.95
CA LEU A 124 3.36 6.18 -6.85
C LEU A 124 4.44 7.22 -7.05
N GLN A 125 4.94 7.38 -8.28
CA GLN A 125 5.93 8.41 -8.61
C GLN A 125 5.39 9.83 -8.38
N ASP A 126 4.12 10.08 -8.75
CA ASP A 126 3.44 11.34 -8.45
C ASP A 126 3.34 11.61 -6.94
N PHE A 127 2.99 10.58 -6.16
CA PHE A 127 2.89 10.67 -4.71
C PHE A 127 4.25 10.90 -4.05
N ASP A 128 5.28 10.15 -4.46
CA ASP A 128 6.65 10.29 -3.98
C ASP A 128 7.18 11.70 -4.30
N THR A 129 6.91 12.21 -5.51
CA THR A 129 7.26 13.58 -5.91
C THR A 129 6.56 14.61 -5.03
N TRP A 130 5.26 14.47 -4.83
CA TRP A 130 4.49 15.36 -3.96
C TRP A 130 5.01 15.36 -2.52
N MET A 131 5.33 14.20 -1.95
CA MET A 131 5.94 14.09 -0.62
C MET A 131 7.24 14.92 -0.52
N THR A 132 8.06 14.99 -1.57
CA THR A 132 9.28 15.84 -1.55
C THR A 132 9.01 17.33 -1.47
N THR A 133 7.81 17.78 -1.83
CA THR A 133 7.42 19.20 -1.79
C THR A 133 6.90 19.66 -0.43
N LEU A 134 6.59 18.71 0.45
CA LEU A 134 6.01 18.99 1.75
C LEU A 134 7.06 19.43 2.77
N ALA A 135 6.64 20.31 3.70
CA ALA A 135 7.43 20.63 4.88
C ALA A 135 7.71 19.37 5.71
N LEU A 136 8.78 19.38 6.50
CA LEU A 136 9.17 18.22 7.30
C LEU A 136 8.07 17.80 8.28
N GLU A 137 7.40 18.76 8.91
CA GLU A 137 6.32 18.53 9.86
C GLU A 137 5.13 17.82 9.18
N GLN A 138 4.79 18.24 7.97
CA GLN A 138 3.70 17.63 7.18
C GLN A 138 4.05 16.22 6.74
N ARG A 139 5.31 15.96 6.37
CA ARG A 139 5.78 14.61 6.05
C ARG A 139 5.70 13.70 7.27
N ILE A 140 6.18 14.16 8.42
CA ILE A 140 6.11 13.41 9.69
C ILE A 140 4.66 13.12 10.07
N GLU A 141 3.72 14.03 9.84
CA GLU A 141 2.30 13.78 10.10
C GLU A 141 1.73 12.67 9.20
N ILE A 142 2.08 12.69 7.91
CA ILE A 142 1.64 11.70 6.93
C ILE A 142 2.30 10.33 7.20
N GLU A 143 3.60 10.32 7.50
CA GLU A 143 4.44 9.15 7.77
C GLU A 143 4.27 8.58 9.17
N GLY A 144 3.91 9.39 10.16
CA GLY A 144 3.85 9.02 11.57
C GLY A 144 2.68 8.09 11.90
N LEU A 145 1.70 8.03 11.01
CA LEU A 145 0.56 7.11 11.11
C LEU A 145 -0.30 7.26 12.38
N GLU A 146 -0.15 8.38 13.12
CA GLU A 146 -0.70 8.56 14.48
C GLU A 146 -2.16 9.04 14.50
N HIS A 147 -2.60 9.73 13.44
CA HIS A 147 -3.97 10.21 13.29
C HIS A 147 -4.64 9.54 12.09
N ASP A 148 -5.64 8.70 12.34
CA ASP A 148 -6.79 8.37 11.45
C ASP A 148 -7.97 7.96 12.34
#